data_AF-A0A533B790-F1
#
_entry.id   AF-A0A533B790-F1
#
_cell.length_a   1.000
_cell.length_b   1.000
_cell.length_c   1.000
_cell.angle_alpha   90.00
_cell.angle_beta   90.00
_cell.angle_gamma   90.00
#
_symmetry.space_group_name_H-M   'P 1'
#
loop_
_entity.id
_entity.type
_entity.pdbx_description
1 polymer ?
#
loop_
_entity_poly.entity_id
_entity_poly.type
_entity_poly.pdbx_seq_one_letter_code
_entity_poly.pdbx_strand_id
1 'polypeptide(L)'
;MTSHEDPEALDTHNGSTGSLSRAQSRDASRITGLVCSCTALALGFVGLGQFDFPIVRYVRSVTIHLPWDQLTIPWMAFTSNAGDWIGEGSHLVAISVALLVVGWLFSKPNLKTAGIETLLAHGIAALLSNGLKHLVGRPRPKFVHSGEWQFTPSWASGLDSFPSGHTTVSFAVATVLAKRFPAFGPLCVSVAAFVALSRVLRGAHFPTDVMGGAVLGVLSGSIASAPLKQWSTSLQDGLRHAAVGTCAVFALLWTLSHQVDEGITGALLIGLGVVAAASGLWLRRTNWFGKKKSVEGWQANASSTLIAYGLAAMTTSPLVLASVGFACLAFWCNGTGASEKQNQDSHAWLMMRESVLLGGVLLALLILYDGRGVLPFQ
;
A
#
# COMPACT_ATOMS: atom_id res chain seq x y z
N MET A 1 -76.48 -7.05 -14.11
CA MET A 1 -76.00 -7.31 -12.74
C MET A 1 -74.62 -7.93 -12.87
N THR A 2 -73.60 -7.08 -12.90
CA THR A 2 -72.18 -7.46 -13.02
C THR A 2 -71.49 -6.93 -11.78
N SER A 3 -70.97 -7.84 -10.96
CA SER A 3 -70.24 -7.59 -9.73
C SER A 3 -68.83 -7.09 -10.03
N HIS A 4 -68.49 -5.91 -9.50
CA HIS A 4 -67.13 -5.40 -9.39
C HIS A 4 -66.46 -6.03 -8.16
N GLU A 5 -65.30 -6.67 -8.33
CA GLU A 5 -64.34 -6.92 -7.27
C GLU A 5 -63.03 -6.21 -7.63
N ASP A 6 -62.60 -5.28 -6.77
CA ASP A 6 -61.30 -4.63 -6.83
C ASP A 6 -60.23 -5.52 -6.17
N PRO A 7 -59.05 -5.74 -6.79
CA PRO A 7 -57.90 -6.33 -6.12
C PRO A 7 -56.88 -5.22 -5.78
N GLU A 8 -57.11 -4.50 -4.67
CA GLU A 8 -56.14 -3.55 -4.13
C GLU A 8 -55.86 -3.84 -2.66
N ALA A 9 -55.17 -4.95 -2.37
CA ALA A 9 -54.49 -5.17 -1.08
C ALA A 9 -53.64 -6.44 -1.12
N LEU A 10 -52.36 -6.35 -1.52
CA LEU A 10 -51.30 -7.31 -1.17
C LEU A 10 -49.96 -6.90 -1.82
N ASP A 11 -49.30 -5.83 -1.37
CA ASP A 11 -47.84 -5.70 -1.62
C ASP A 11 -47.06 -4.66 -0.80
N THR A 12 -47.32 -4.53 0.51
CA THR A 12 -46.55 -3.57 1.35
C THR A 12 -45.70 -4.19 2.46
N HIS A 13 -45.67 -5.52 2.62
CA HIS A 13 -44.95 -6.15 3.74
C HIS A 13 -43.58 -6.79 3.41
N ASN A 14 -43.17 -6.88 2.14
CA ASN A 14 -41.94 -7.58 1.76
C ASN A 14 -40.71 -6.67 1.51
N GLY A 15 -40.89 -5.34 1.53
CA GLY A 15 -39.81 -4.38 1.23
C GLY A 15 -38.89 -4.06 2.42
N SER A 16 -39.39 -4.11 3.66
CA SER A 16 -38.65 -3.66 4.84
C SER A 16 -37.65 -4.72 5.35
N THR A 17 -38.03 -6.00 5.36
CA THR A 17 -37.21 -7.14 5.81
C THR A 17 -36.00 -7.38 4.90
N GLY A 18 -36.19 -7.25 3.58
CA GLY A 18 -35.10 -7.36 2.60
C GLY A 18 -34.08 -6.22 2.69
N SER A 19 -34.52 -5.00 3.05
CA SER A 19 -33.63 -3.84 3.20
C SER A 19 -32.72 -3.95 4.44
N LEU A 20 -33.26 -4.46 5.55
CA LEU A 20 -32.54 -4.67 6.81
C LEU A 20 -31.49 -5.77 6.70
N SER A 21 -31.85 -6.92 6.09
CA SER A 21 -30.91 -8.03 5.84
C SER A 21 -29.74 -7.60 4.93
N ARG A 22 -30.02 -6.78 3.91
CA ARG A 22 -28.99 -6.27 2.98
C ARG A 22 -28.07 -5.25 3.62
N ALA A 23 -28.57 -4.42 4.55
CA ALA A 23 -27.75 -3.50 5.33
C ALA A 23 -26.82 -4.26 6.30
N GLN A 24 -27.35 -5.24 7.03
CA GLN A 24 -26.57 -6.09 7.93
C GLN A 24 -25.46 -6.87 7.19
N SER A 25 -25.76 -7.40 6.01
CA SER A 25 -24.77 -8.08 5.16
C SER A 25 -23.64 -7.14 4.70
N ARG A 26 -23.97 -5.90 4.35
CA ARG A 26 -22.97 -4.88 3.95
C ARG A 26 -22.06 -4.47 5.11
N ASP A 27 -22.63 -4.30 6.31
CA ASP A 27 -21.84 -3.94 7.49
C ASP A 27 -20.91 -5.08 7.93
N ALA A 28 -21.40 -6.32 7.91
CA ALA A 28 -20.57 -7.51 8.17
C ALA A 28 -19.40 -7.63 7.18
N SER A 29 -19.64 -7.35 5.90
CA SER A 29 -18.60 -7.36 4.85
C SER A 29 -17.54 -6.27 5.08
N ARG A 30 -17.96 -5.06 5.48
CA ARG A 30 -17.04 -3.96 5.81
C ARG A 30 -16.17 -4.27 7.03
N ILE A 31 -16.77 -4.79 8.10
CA ILE A 31 -16.05 -5.18 9.31
C ILE A 31 -15.02 -6.27 8.98
N THR A 32 -15.43 -7.29 8.24
CA THR A 32 -14.51 -8.36 7.79
C THR A 32 -13.34 -7.77 6.98
N GLY A 33 -13.62 -6.88 6.02
CA GLY A 33 -12.57 -6.25 5.21
C GLY A 33 -11.59 -5.42 6.04
N LEU A 34 -12.08 -4.71 7.05
CA LEU A 34 -11.25 -3.95 7.98
C LEU A 34 -10.36 -4.87 8.82
N VAL A 35 -10.94 -5.91 9.44
CA VAL A 35 -10.20 -6.88 10.25
C VAL A 35 -9.11 -7.55 9.41
N CYS A 36 -9.45 -8.02 8.21
CA CYS A 36 -8.48 -8.62 7.30
C CYS A 36 -7.36 -7.65 6.91
N SER A 37 -7.66 -6.37 6.66
CA SER A 37 -6.63 -5.36 6.35
C SER A 37 -5.67 -5.14 7.53
N CYS A 38 -6.21 -5.03 8.75
CA CYS A 38 -5.41 -4.88 9.97
C CYS A 38 -4.54 -6.12 10.23
N THR A 39 -5.08 -7.33 10.05
CA THR A 39 -4.33 -8.57 10.21
C THR A 39 -3.21 -8.69 9.17
N ALA A 40 -3.48 -8.34 7.91
CA ALA A 40 -2.46 -8.31 6.85
C ALA A 40 -1.32 -7.35 7.20
N LEU A 41 -1.65 -6.13 7.67
CA LEU A 41 -0.66 -5.17 8.16
C LEU A 41 0.15 -5.74 9.32
N ALA A 42 -0.50 -6.29 10.34
CA ALA A 42 0.18 -6.84 11.52
C ALA A 42 1.18 -7.93 11.14
N LEU A 43 0.77 -8.90 10.31
CA LEU A 43 1.66 -9.95 9.82
C LEU A 43 2.80 -9.38 8.96
N GLY A 44 2.51 -8.38 8.13
CA GLY A 44 3.50 -7.67 7.35
C GLY A 44 4.54 -6.96 8.21
N PHE A 45 4.13 -6.27 9.29
CA PHE A 45 5.06 -5.63 10.24
C PHE A 45 5.88 -6.64 11.02
N VAL A 46 5.27 -7.75 11.46
CA VAL A 46 5.99 -8.84 12.14
C VAL A 46 7.06 -9.42 11.22
N GLY A 47 6.72 -9.66 9.95
CA GLY A 47 7.66 -10.14 8.95
C GLY A 47 8.76 -9.13 8.63
N LEU A 48 8.39 -7.85 8.41
CA LEU A 48 9.34 -6.77 8.14
C LEU A 48 10.30 -6.50 9.29
N GLY A 49 9.85 -6.68 10.54
CA GLY A 49 10.69 -6.51 11.73
C GLY A 49 11.89 -7.47 11.77
N GLN A 50 11.80 -8.62 11.11
CA GLN A 50 12.91 -9.57 11.00
C GLN A 50 14.07 -8.99 10.17
N PHE A 51 13.80 -8.02 9.28
CA PHE A 51 14.80 -7.39 8.43
C PHE A 51 15.45 -6.16 9.05
N ASP A 52 14.92 -5.62 10.14
CA ASP A 52 15.40 -4.36 10.71
C ASP A 52 16.88 -4.42 11.08
N PHE A 53 17.29 -5.44 11.83
CA PHE A 53 18.68 -5.60 12.24
C PHE A 53 19.62 -6.08 11.13
N PRO A 54 19.29 -7.13 10.34
CA PRO A 54 20.14 -7.57 9.25
C PRO A 54 20.44 -6.44 8.24
N ILE A 55 19.42 -5.69 7.83
CA ILE A 55 19.60 -4.57 6.89
C ILE A 55 20.46 -3.48 7.51
N VAL A 56 20.23 -3.11 8.78
CA VAL A 56 21.05 -2.09 9.44
C VAL A 56 22.51 -2.53 9.58
N ARG A 57 22.76 -3.79 9.92
CA ARG A 57 24.13 -4.35 10.00
C ARG A 57 24.81 -4.31 8.63
N TYR A 58 24.09 -4.71 7.58
CA TYR A 58 24.60 -4.67 6.21
C TYR A 58 24.90 -3.24 5.74
N VAL A 59 23.93 -2.32 5.88
CA VAL A 59 24.12 -0.91 5.52
C VAL A 59 25.33 -0.33 6.26
N ARG A 60 25.50 -0.66 7.55
CA ARG A 60 26.65 -0.20 8.33
C ARG A 60 27.97 -0.81 7.88
N SER A 61 28.01 -2.09 7.49
CA SER A 61 29.24 -2.75 7.04
C SER A 61 29.75 -2.19 5.70
N VAL A 62 28.83 -1.71 4.85
CA VAL A 62 29.17 -1.03 3.60
C VAL A 62 29.30 0.49 3.76
N THR A 63 29.20 1.02 4.99
CA THR A 63 29.42 2.44 5.32
C THR A 63 30.78 2.73 5.95
N ILE A 64 31.49 3.71 5.38
CA ILE A 64 32.72 4.32 5.88
C ILE A 64 32.28 5.58 6.60
N HIS A 65 32.67 5.70 7.87
CA HIS A 65 32.40 6.88 8.67
C HIS A 65 33.47 7.94 8.37
N LEU A 66 33.09 9.06 7.73
CA LEU A 66 33.94 10.26 7.68
C LEU A 66 33.59 11.17 8.88
N PRO A 67 34.53 12.01 9.36
CA PRO A 67 34.33 12.80 10.58
C PRO A 67 33.15 13.78 10.54
N TRP A 68 32.66 14.13 9.34
CA TRP A 68 31.64 15.15 9.11
C TRP A 68 30.38 14.62 8.43
N ASP A 69 30.33 13.35 8.03
CA ASP A 69 29.16 12.75 7.37
C ASP A 69 29.13 11.22 7.46
N GLN A 70 27.92 10.68 7.60
CA GLN A 70 27.62 9.28 7.30
C GLN A 70 27.15 9.22 5.85
N LEU A 71 28.00 8.91 4.85
CA LEU A 71 27.59 8.22 3.62
C LEU A 71 28.75 7.78 2.71
N THR A 72 28.61 6.54 2.24
CA THR A 72 29.50 5.70 1.42
C THR A 72 29.08 5.59 -0.04
N ILE A 73 29.94 4.90 -0.83
CA ILE A 73 29.82 4.46 -2.24
C ILE A 73 28.95 5.40 -3.09
N PRO A 74 29.50 6.10 -4.10
CA PRO A 74 28.86 7.26 -4.74
C PRO A 74 27.36 7.17 -5.02
N TRP A 75 26.86 6.01 -5.46
CA TRP A 75 25.43 5.80 -5.74
C TRP A 75 24.53 5.80 -4.47
N MET A 76 25.00 5.26 -3.34
CA MET A 76 24.26 5.28 -2.06
C MET A 76 24.19 6.70 -1.50
N ALA A 77 25.31 7.43 -1.54
CA ALA A 77 25.37 8.86 -1.20
C ALA A 77 24.39 9.68 -2.04
N PHE A 78 24.43 9.51 -3.37
CA PHE A 78 23.54 10.21 -4.29
C PHE A 78 22.07 9.90 -4.00
N THR A 79 21.69 8.63 -3.92
CA THR A 79 20.29 8.21 -3.67
C THR A 79 19.79 8.69 -2.31
N SER A 80 20.63 8.62 -1.28
CA SER A 80 20.30 9.08 0.07
C SER A 80 20.10 10.59 0.13
N ASN A 81 20.96 11.37 -0.54
CA ASN A 81 20.86 12.83 -0.56
C ASN A 81 19.70 13.33 -1.43
N ALA A 82 19.49 12.71 -2.60
CA ALA A 82 18.35 13.03 -3.45
C ALA A 82 17.03 12.72 -2.73
N GLY A 83 16.91 11.55 -2.09
CA GLY A 83 15.68 11.19 -1.37
C GLY A 83 15.45 12.02 -0.12
N ASP A 84 16.51 12.48 0.55
CA ASP A 84 16.42 13.45 1.64
C ASP A 84 15.85 14.77 1.18
N TRP A 85 16.46 15.34 0.13
CA TRP A 85 16.03 16.60 -0.45
C TRP A 85 14.57 16.51 -0.94
N ILE A 86 14.20 15.47 -1.68
CA ILE A 86 12.82 15.28 -2.17
C ILE A 86 11.83 15.10 -1.00
N GLY A 87 12.23 14.35 0.03
CA GLY A 87 11.37 14.02 1.18
C GLY A 87 11.27 15.14 2.23
N GLU A 88 12.06 16.20 2.08
CA GLU A 88 12.09 17.29 3.05
C GLU A 88 10.73 18.00 3.09
N GLY A 89 10.23 18.25 4.31
CA GLY A 89 8.88 18.76 4.48
C GLY A 89 8.66 20.14 3.84
N SER A 90 9.69 21.00 3.90
CA SER A 90 9.71 22.34 3.31
C SER A 90 9.47 22.30 1.79
N HIS A 91 10.16 21.40 1.08
CA HIS A 91 10.02 21.25 -0.38
C HIS A 91 8.66 20.71 -0.78
N LEU A 92 8.12 19.74 -0.03
CA LEU A 92 6.77 19.22 -0.27
C LEU A 92 5.70 20.30 -0.05
N VAL A 93 5.84 21.12 1.00
CA VAL A 93 4.96 22.28 1.22
C VAL A 93 5.08 23.28 0.07
N ALA A 94 6.31 23.58 -0.39
CA ALA A 94 6.53 24.48 -1.52
C ALA A 94 5.84 23.99 -2.81
N ILE A 95 5.92 22.69 -3.11
CA ILE A 95 5.21 22.08 -4.25
C ILE A 95 3.70 22.20 -4.08
N SER A 96 3.16 21.91 -2.89
CA SER A 96 1.72 22.01 -2.62
C SER A 96 1.20 23.45 -2.74
N VAL A 97 1.97 24.44 -2.25
CA VAL A 97 1.66 25.86 -2.42
C VAL A 97 1.74 26.26 -3.89
N ALA A 98 2.75 25.79 -4.64
CA ALA A 98 2.86 26.06 -6.07
C ALA A 98 1.65 25.52 -6.84
N LEU A 99 1.21 24.28 -6.56
CA LEU A 99 -0.01 23.70 -7.13
C LEU A 99 -1.25 24.54 -6.82
N LEU A 100 -1.36 25.01 -5.57
CA LEU A 100 -2.46 25.87 -5.13
C LEU A 100 -2.47 27.22 -5.89
N VAL A 101 -1.31 27.89 -5.94
CA VAL A 101 -1.15 29.20 -6.59
C VAL A 101 -1.39 29.10 -8.09
N VAL A 102 -0.79 28.13 -8.78
CA VAL A 102 -1.01 27.88 -10.21
C VAL A 102 -2.49 27.53 -10.47
N GLY A 103 -3.08 26.67 -9.64
CA GLY A 103 -4.49 26.33 -9.74
C GLY A 103 -5.42 27.54 -9.59
N TRP A 104 -5.05 28.47 -8.70
CA TRP A 104 -5.79 29.71 -8.49
C TRP A 104 -5.59 30.72 -9.64
N LEU A 105 -4.34 31.02 -10.03
CA LEU A 105 -4.01 31.97 -11.08
C LEU A 105 -4.61 31.59 -12.44
N PHE A 106 -4.55 30.31 -12.79
CA PHE A 106 -5.03 29.80 -14.09
C PHE A 106 -6.48 29.28 -14.04
N SER A 107 -7.21 29.51 -12.94
CA SER A 107 -8.59 29.05 -12.75
C SER A 107 -8.78 27.56 -13.01
N LYS A 108 -7.81 26.73 -12.58
CA LYS A 108 -7.84 25.27 -12.71
C LYS A 108 -8.30 24.64 -11.38
N PRO A 109 -9.59 24.30 -11.21
CA PRO A 109 -10.13 23.85 -9.93
C PRO A 109 -9.49 22.56 -9.42
N ASN A 110 -9.09 21.65 -10.33
CA ASN A 110 -8.43 20.40 -9.95
C ASN A 110 -7.04 20.62 -9.33
N LEU A 111 -6.24 21.53 -9.89
CA LEU A 111 -4.91 21.86 -9.34
C LEU A 111 -5.04 22.60 -8.01
N LYS A 112 -5.97 23.56 -7.92
CA LYS A 112 -6.26 24.29 -6.69
C LYS A 112 -6.63 23.31 -5.56
N THR A 113 -7.54 22.39 -5.83
CA THR A 113 -8.00 21.40 -4.85
C THR A 113 -6.86 20.45 -4.45
N ALA A 114 -6.06 19.98 -5.42
CA ALA A 114 -4.89 19.16 -5.13
C ALA A 114 -3.88 19.89 -4.22
N GLY A 115 -3.64 21.19 -4.45
CA GLY A 115 -2.79 22.02 -3.58
C GLY A 115 -3.31 22.09 -2.15
N ILE A 116 -4.61 22.34 -1.95
CA ILE A 116 -5.23 22.37 -0.61
C ILE A 116 -5.14 21.00 0.07
N GLU A 117 -5.53 19.94 -0.62
CA GLU A 117 -5.59 18.60 -0.04
C GLU A 117 -4.20 18.04 0.27
N THR A 118 -3.19 18.34 -0.56
CA THR A 118 -1.81 17.94 -0.26
C THR A 118 -1.24 18.70 0.95
N LEU A 119 -1.56 19.99 1.13
CA LEU A 119 -1.22 20.73 2.35
C LEU A 119 -1.91 20.15 3.59
N LEU A 120 -3.21 19.85 3.50
CA LEU A 120 -3.96 19.23 4.60
C LEU A 120 -3.40 17.84 4.94
N ALA A 121 -3.13 17.01 3.93
CA ALA A 121 -2.53 15.70 4.10
C ALA A 121 -1.16 15.78 4.77
N HIS A 122 -0.32 16.74 4.34
CA HIS A 122 0.98 17.00 4.93
C HIS A 122 0.84 17.40 6.41
N GLY A 123 -0.05 18.33 6.73
CA GLY A 123 -0.29 18.77 8.11
C GLY A 123 -0.73 17.62 9.03
N ILE A 124 -1.70 16.82 8.59
CA ILE A 124 -2.17 15.63 9.33
C ILE A 124 -1.01 14.64 9.52
N ALA A 125 -0.28 14.32 8.45
CA ALA A 125 0.86 13.41 8.47
C ALA A 125 1.97 13.86 9.44
N ALA A 126 2.34 15.15 9.39
CA ALA A 126 3.37 15.71 10.25
C ALA A 126 2.97 15.69 11.73
N LEU A 127 1.71 16.04 12.04
CA LEU A 127 1.19 16.00 13.41
C LEU A 127 1.17 14.56 13.95
N LEU A 128 0.64 13.60 13.17
CA LEU A 128 0.59 12.19 13.59
C LEU A 128 1.99 11.58 13.72
N SER A 129 2.91 11.87 12.79
CA SER A 129 4.28 11.36 12.85
C SER A 129 5.02 11.89 14.08
N ASN A 130 4.95 13.19 14.36
CA ASN A 130 5.60 13.78 15.54
C ASN A 130 4.97 13.24 16.84
N GLY A 131 3.65 13.14 16.92
CA GLY A 131 2.97 12.56 18.08
C GLY A 131 3.43 11.12 18.33
N LEU A 132 3.45 10.27 17.31
CA LEU A 132 3.87 8.88 17.44
C LEU A 132 5.35 8.73 17.77
N LYS A 133 6.23 9.59 17.25
CA LYS A 133 7.64 9.60 17.61
C LYS A 133 7.86 9.74 19.12
N HIS A 134 7.19 10.71 19.72
CA HIS A 134 7.32 10.97 21.15
C HIS A 134 6.61 9.95 22.04
N LEU A 135 5.59 9.26 21.52
CA LEU A 135 4.90 8.18 22.22
C LEU A 135 5.67 6.85 22.16
N VAL A 136 6.24 6.51 21.00
CA VAL A 136 6.94 5.22 20.80
C VAL A 136 8.37 5.28 21.31
N GLY A 137 9.07 6.40 21.10
CA GLY A 137 10.40 6.58 21.66
C GLY A 137 11.44 5.58 21.13
N ARG A 138 11.34 5.19 19.85
CA ARG A 138 12.22 4.16 19.26
C ARG A 138 13.63 4.73 19.00
N PRO A 139 14.70 4.08 19.51
CA PRO A 139 16.08 4.44 19.18
C PRO A 139 16.38 4.35 17.68
N ARG A 140 17.16 5.30 17.14
CA ARG A 140 17.59 5.28 15.73
C ARG A 140 18.65 4.20 15.45
N PRO A 141 18.79 3.71 14.20
CA PRO A 141 19.79 2.69 13.85
C PRO A 141 21.25 3.03 14.20
N LYS A 142 21.60 4.32 14.28
CA LYS A 142 22.94 4.74 14.70
C LYS A 142 23.28 4.32 16.15
N PHE A 143 22.29 4.20 17.03
CA PHE A 143 22.45 3.85 18.45
C PHE A 143 22.44 2.36 18.75
N VAL A 144 22.44 1.50 17.72
CA VAL A 144 22.42 0.03 17.88
C VAL A 144 23.51 -0.51 18.81
N HIS A 145 24.64 0.19 18.93
CA HIS A 145 25.81 -0.24 19.69
C HIS A 145 25.89 0.35 21.12
N SER A 146 25.07 1.35 21.47
CA SER A 146 25.15 2.02 22.77
C SER A 146 24.37 1.30 23.88
N GLY A 147 23.68 0.20 23.59
CA GLY A 147 22.89 -0.55 24.57
C GLY A 147 21.56 0.11 24.96
N GLU A 148 21.28 1.31 24.47
CA GLU A 148 20.02 2.04 24.68
C GLU A 148 18.92 1.51 23.77
N TRP A 149 18.42 0.31 24.09
CA TRP A 149 17.40 -0.42 23.34
C TRP A 149 16.04 -0.43 24.01
N GLN A 150 15.66 0.69 24.61
CA GLN A 150 14.40 0.81 25.33
C GLN A 150 13.43 1.70 24.55
N PHE A 151 12.24 1.17 24.28
CA PHE A 151 11.11 1.94 23.77
C PHE A 151 10.51 2.69 24.94
N THR A 152 10.76 4.00 25.01
CA THR A 152 10.29 4.83 26.10
C THR A 152 9.84 6.19 25.58
N PRO A 153 8.60 6.63 25.89
CA PRO A 153 8.13 7.95 25.48
C PRO A 153 9.16 9.02 25.82
N SER A 154 9.62 9.77 24.83
CA SER A 154 10.75 10.67 25.00
C SER A 154 10.76 11.82 23.99
N TRP A 155 11.31 12.95 24.45
CA TRP A 155 11.62 14.13 23.65
C TRP A 155 13.12 14.23 23.34
N ALA A 156 13.91 13.24 23.78
CA ALA A 156 15.34 13.21 23.55
C ALA A 156 15.67 12.99 22.06
N SER A 157 16.66 13.73 21.57
CA SER A 157 17.19 13.56 20.22
C SER A 157 17.76 12.15 20.05
N GLY A 158 17.24 11.39 19.09
CA GLY A 158 17.70 10.03 18.80
C GLY A 158 16.73 8.91 19.15
N LEU A 159 15.68 9.20 19.92
CA LEU A 159 14.57 8.28 20.24
C LEU A 159 13.33 8.51 19.36
N ASP A 160 13.50 9.16 18.22
CA ASP A 160 12.43 9.58 17.32
C ASP A 160 12.44 8.80 15.99
N SER A 161 12.83 7.52 16.02
CA SER A 161 13.00 6.71 14.80
C SER A 161 11.67 6.30 14.17
N PHE A 162 10.70 5.83 14.96
CA PHE A 162 9.40 5.39 14.46
C PHE A 162 8.35 6.47 14.64
N PRO A 163 7.56 6.82 13.62
CA PRO A 163 7.73 6.51 12.20
C PRO A 163 8.69 7.50 11.49
N SER A 164 9.13 7.16 10.28
CA SER A 164 9.91 8.07 9.42
C SER A 164 9.06 9.28 8.97
N GLY A 165 9.45 10.48 9.39
CA GLY A 165 8.74 11.73 9.03
C GLY A 165 8.73 12.00 7.53
N HIS A 166 9.90 11.92 6.87
CA HIS A 166 10.04 12.13 5.41
C HIS A 166 9.14 11.17 4.64
N THR A 167 9.18 9.89 5.00
CA THR A 167 8.32 8.88 4.36
C THR A 167 6.85 9.18 4.59
N THR A 168 6.47 9.58 5.81
CA THR A 168 5.07 9.88 6.14
C THR A 168 4.51 11.01 5.28
N VAL A 169 5.20 12.15 5.21
CA VAL A 169 4.72 13.30 4.43
C VAL A 169 4.77 13.03 2.92
N SER A 170 5.79 12.32 2.42
CA SER A 170 5.87 11.95 1.00
C SER A 170 4.73 11.04 0.56
N PHE A 171 4.42 10.00 1.34
CA PHE A 171 3.28 9.11 1.03
C PHE A 171 1.93 9.82 1.19
N ALA A 172 1.79 10.77 2.11
CA ALA A 172 0.58 11.57 2.25
C ALA A 172 0.31 12.42 1.01
N VAL A 173 1.31 13.18 0.55
CA VAL A 173 1.22 13.99 -0.68
C VAL A 173 1.01 13.10 -1.91
N ALA A 174 1.79 12.03 -2.04
CA ALA A 174 1.67 11.09 -3.17
C ALA A 174 0.27 10.44 -3.24
N THR A 175 -0.34 10.12 -2.10
CA THR A 175 -1.69 9.53 -2.06
C THR A 175 -2.74 10.50 -2.58
N VAL A 176 -2.69 11.77 -2.18
CA VAL A 176 -3.61 12.80 -2.68
C VAL A 176 -3.41 12.99 -4.19
N LEU A 177 -2.16 13.12 -4.64
CA LEU A 177 -1.85 13.31 -6.06
C LEU A 177 -2.26 12.10 -6.90
N ALA A 178 -2.07 10.88 -6.41
CA ALA A 178 -2.52 9.67 -7.09
C ALA A 178 -4.04 9.59 -7.22
N LYS A 179 -4.79 10.05 -6.22
CA LYS A 179 -6.27 10.12 -6.30
C LYS A 179 -6.77 11.21 -7.24
N ARG A 180 -6.12 12.39 -7.23
CA ARG A 180 -6.50 13.53 -8.08
C ARG A 180 -6.06 13.38 -9.52
N PHE A 181 -4.92 12.73 -9.74
CA PHE A 181 -4.31 12.51 -11.05
C PHE A 181 -3.89 11.03 -11.22
N PRO A 182 -4.85 10.10 -11.42
CA PRO A 182 -4.58 8.66 -11.45
C PRO A 182 -3.50 8.23 -12.46
N ALA A 183 -3.41 8.91 -13.60
CA ALA A 183 -2.38 8.66 -14.61
C ALA A 183 -0.95 8.86 -14.08
N PHE A 184 -0.74 9.79 -13.15
CA PHE A 184 0.55 10.06 -12.51
C PHE A 184 0.70 9.35 -11.15
N GLY A 185 -0.32 8.62 -10.70
CA GLY A 185 -0.32 7.90 -9.42
C GLY A 185 0.88 6.97 -9.25
N PRO A 186 1.19 6.09 -10.23
CA PRO A 186 2.38 5.23 -10.15
C PRO A 186 3.67 6.01 -9.97
N LEU A 187 3.85 7.13 -10.69
CA LEU A 187 5.02 7.98 -10.56
C LEU A 187 5.11 8.60 -9.16
N CYS A 188 4.01 9.15 -8.65
CA CYS A 188 3.98 9.78 -7.32
C CYS A 188 4.32 8.78 -6.21
N VAL A 189 3.76 7.57 -6.27
CA VAL A 189 4.03 6.50 -5.30
C VAL A 189 5.48 6.01 -5.43
N SER A 190 6.01 5.87 -6.65
CA SER A 190 7.42 5.51 -6.87
C SER A 190 8.39 6.53 -6.30
N VAL A 191 8.09 7.83 -6.43
CA VAL A 191 8.90 8.90 -5.80
C VAL A 191 8.84 8.80 -4.27
N ALA A 192 7.67 8.56 -3.68
CA ALA A 192 7.55 8.37 -2.24
C ALA A 192 8.27 7.11 -1.74
N ALA A 193 8.23 6.02 -2.52
CA ALA A 193 8.98 4.79 -2.25
C ALA A 193 10.50 5.01 -2.36
N PHE A 194 10.95 5.82 -3.32
CA PHE A 194 12.35 6.24 -3.43
C PHE A 194 12.80 7.02 -2.20
N VAL A 195 11.99 7.97 -1.72
CA VAL A 195 12.24 8.67 -0.46
C VAL A 195 12.35 7.67 0.69
N ALA A 196 11.42 6.72 0.83
CA ALA A 196 11.48 5.68 1.86
C ALA A 196 12.78 4.86 1.82
N LEU A 197 13.15 4.36 0.64
CA LEU A 197 14.39 3.60 0.43
C LEU A 197 15.61 4.42 0.85
N SER A 198 15.66 5.70 0.47
CA SER A 198 16.76 6.60 0.81
C SER A 198 16.96 6.76 2.33
N ARG A 199 15.92 6.53 3.16
CA ARG A 199 16.02 6.63 4.64
C ARG A 199 16.66 5.41 5.27
N VAL A 200 16.42 4.25 4.67
CA VAL A 200 17.07 2.99 5.06
C VAL A 200 18.53 3.01 4.62
N LEU A 201 18.83 3.42 3.38
CA LEU A 201 20.19 3.49 2.85
C LEU A 201 21.10 4.47 3.62
N ARG A 202 20.54 5.59 4.10
CA ARG A 202 21.26 6.52 4.98
C ARG A 202 21.48 5.96 6.40
N GLY A 203 20.85 4.85 6.77
CA GLY A 203 20.86 4.34 8.14
C GLY A 203 20.11 5.25 9.13
N ALA A 204 19.21 6.11 8.63
CA ALA A 204 18.45 7.05 9.45
C ALA A 204 17.23 6.42 10.12
N HIS A 205 16.69 5.35 9.52
CA HIS A 205 15.46 4.68 9.93
C HIS A 205 15.52 3.18 9.61
N PHE A 206 14.81 2.37 10.40
CA PHE A 206 14.62 0.95 10.12
C PHE A 206 13.60 0.72 8.98
N PRO A 207 13.66 -0.40 8.26
CA PRO A 207 12.61 -0.85 7.32
C PRO A 207 11.18 -0.72 7.88
N THR A 208 10.95 -1.12 9.13
CA THR A 208 9.62 -0.96 9.76
C THR A 208 9.26 0.50 10.06
N ASP A 209 10.22 1.39 10.33
CA ASP A 209 9.96 2.82 10.51
C ASP A 209 9.48 3.48 9.22
N VAL A 210 10.09 3.12 8.10
CA VAL A 210 9.69 3.64 6.79
C VAL A 210 8.35 3.05 6.35
N MET A 211 8.10 1.76 6.63
CA MET A 211 6.78 1.16 6.38
C MET A 211 5.68 1.79 7.25
N GLY A 212 5.96 2.02 8.54
CA GLY A 212 5.06 2.74 9.45
C GLY A 212 4.73 4.14 8.94
N GLY A 213 5.74 4.85 8.45
CA GLY A 213 5.54 6.15 7.79
C GLY A 213 4.69 6.05 6.53
N ALA A 214 4.94 5.06 5.67
CA ALA A 214 4.16 4.86 4.45
C ALA A 214 2.69 4.59 4.75
N VAL A 215 2.39 3.72 5.72
CA VAL A 215 1.02 3.44 6.19
C VAL A 215 0.36 4.72 6.67
N LEU A 216 0.98 5.44 7.61
CA LEU A 216 0.43 6.70 8.14
C LEU A 216 0.23 7.77 7.08
N GLY A 217 1.14 7.86 6.11
CA GLY A 217 1.04 8.76 4.97
C GLY A 217 -0.17 8.43 4.11
N VAL A 218 -0.34 7.15 3.73
CA VAL A 218 -1.50 6.69 2.94
C VAL A 218 -2.82 6.97 3.66
N LEU A 219 -2.88 6.76 4.98
CA LEU A 219 -4.08 7.08 5.76
C LEU A 219 -4.35 8.59 5.79
N SER A 220 -3.34 9.41 6.07
CA SER A 220 -3.45 10.86 6.14
C SER A 220 -3.89 11.47 4.80
N GLY A 221 -3.28 11.04 3.70
CA GLY A 221 -3.65 11.46 2.35
C GLY A 221 -5.03 10.97 1.96
N SER A 222 -5.41 9.75 2.36
CA SER A 222 -6.75 9.22 2.07
C SER A 222 -7.85 10.03 2.76
N ILE A 223 -7.65 10.40 4.02
CA ILE A 223 -8.59 11.23 4.78
C ILE A 223 -8.66 12.65 4.21
N ALA A 224 -7.51 13.26 3.89
CA ALA A 224 -7.46 14.63 3.37
C ALA A 224 -8.09 14.78 1.98
N SER A 225 -8.04 13.74 1.15
CA SER A 225 -8.59 13.73 -0.22
C SER A 225 -10.11 13.60 -0.32
N ALA A 226 -10.81 13.45 0.81
CA ALA A 226 -12.23 13.11 0.84
C ALA A 226 -13.02 14.07 1.76
N PRO A 227 -14.35 14.21 1.55
CA PRO A 227 -15.19 14.98 2.47
C PRO A 227 -15.08 14.43 3.89
N LEU A 228 -14.98 15.31 4.90
CA LEU A 228 -14.85 14.91 6.31
C LEU A 228 -15.94 13.96 6.78
N LYS A 229 -17.17 14.04 6.24
CA LYS A 229 -18.27 13.12 6.58
C LYS A 229 -18.00 11.66 6.19
N GLN A 230 -17.08 11.42 5.26
CA GLN A 230 -16.70 10.09 4.73
C GLN A 230 -15.33 9.63 5.25
N TRP A 231 -14.85 10.20 6.35
CA TRP A 231 -13.53 9.89 6.91
C TRP A 231 -13.35 8.40 7.21
N SER A 232 -14.39 7.70 7.69
CA SER A 232 -14.34 6.27 8.04
C SER A 232 -14.14 5.39 6.81
N THR A 233 -14.88 5.64 5.73
CA THR A 233 -14.71 4.94 4.45
C THR A 233 -13.34 5.23 3.84
N SER A 234 -12.90 6.48 3.91
CA SER A 234 -11.58 6.90 3.42
C SER A 234 -10.44 6.24 4.20
N LEU A 235 -10.60 6.09 5.51
CA LEU A 235 -9.66 5.39 6.38
C LEU A 235 -9.61 3.89 6.04
N GLN A 236 -10.77 3.23 5.86
CA GLN A 236 -10.85 1.83 5.45
C GLN A 236 -10.18 1.58 4.10
N ASP A 237 -10.45 2.46 3.13
CA ASP A 237 -9.78 2.41 1.83
C ASP A 237 -8.27 2.61 1.97
N GLY A 238 -7.84 3.60 2.76
CA GLY A 238 -6.42 3.84 3.05
C GLY A 238 -5.74 2.62 3.67
N LEU A 239 -6.37 1.99 4.68
CA LEU A 239 -5.87 0.79 5.35
C LEU A 239 -5.70 -0.38 4.37
N ARG A 240 -6.65 -0.57 3.45
CA ARG A 240 -6.57 -1.61 2.43
C ARG A 240 -5.39 -1.37 1.47
N HIS A 241 -5.21 -0.15 0.98
CA HIS A 241 -4.07 0.17 0.10
C HIS A 241 -2.73 0.02 0.82
N ALA A 242 -2.68 0.47 2.09
CA ALA A 242 -1.51 0.32 2.93
C ALA A 242 -1.19 -1.16 3.21
N ALA A 243 -2.20 -2.00 3.43
CA ALA A 243 -2.04 -3.45 3.61
C ALA A 243 -1.45 -4.11 2.35
N VAL A 244 -2.00 -3.81 1.17
CA VAL A 244 -1.48 -4.33 -0.10
C VAL A 244 -0.03 -3.90 -0.33
N GLY A 245 0.29 -2.62 -0.12
CA GLY A 245 1.66 -2.11 -0.24
C GLY A 245 2.63 -2.76 0.75
N THR A 246 2.21 -2.94 2.00
CA THR A 246 3.01 -3.59 3.04
C THR A 246 3.29 -5.05 2.70
N CYS A 247 2.26 -5.80 2.28
CA CYS A 247 2.41 -7.19 1.86
C CYS A 247 3.33 -7.32 0.63
N ALA A 248 3.23 -6.41 -0.33
CA ALA A 248 4.09 -6.42 -1.52
C ALA A 248 5.57 -6.18 -1.17
N VAL A 249 5.85 -5.19 -0.32
CA VAL A 249 7.23 -4.92 0.14
C VAL A 249 7.76 -6.07 1.00
N PHE A 250 6.93 -6.62 1.88
CA PHE A 250 7.31 -7.78 2.69
C PHE A 250 7.62 -9.00 1.82
N ALA A 251 6.76 -9.33 0.86
CA ALA A 251 6.98 -10.42 -0.09
C ALA A 251 8.28 -10.21 -0.90
N LEU A 252 8.50 -8.99 -1.40
CA LEU A 252 9.71 -8.64 -2.15
C LEU A 252 10.97 -8.84 -1.31
N LEU A 253 11.01 -8.26 -0.10
CA LEU A 253 12.17 -8.39 0.78
C LEU A 253 12.41 -9.85 1.19
N TRP A 254 11.33 -10.60 1.45
CA TRP A 254 11.43 -12.03 1.73
C TRP A 254 12.06 -12.79 0.57
N THR A 255 11.52 -12.62 -0.65
CA THR A 255 12.05 -13.30 -1.84
C THR A 255 13.51 -12.95 -2.08
N LEU A 256 13.88 -11.67 -1.98
CA LEU A 256 15.25 -11.25 -2.24
C LEU A 256 16.27 -11.73 -1.20
N SER A 257 15.82 -12.08 0.01
CA SER A 257 16.70 -12.48 1.11
C SER A 257 16.73 -13.98 1.37
N HIS A 258 15.65 -14.70 1.05
CA HIS A 258 15.53 -16.12 1.37
C HIS A 258 15.66 -16.99 0.12
N GLN A 259 16.43 -18.07 0.25
CA GLN A 259 16.52 -19.13 -0.75
C GLN A 259 15.21 -19.94 -0.83
N VAL A 260 15.05 -20.70 -1.92
CA VAL A 260 13.91 -21.62 -2.09
C VAL A 260 13.94 -22.68 -1.00
N ASP A 261 12.78 -22.97 -0.39
CA ASP A 261 12.62 -24.20 0.39
C ASP A 261 12.61 -25.41 -0.56
N GLU A 262 13.71 -26.17 -0.58
CA GLU A 262 13.86 -27.39 -1.38
C GLU A 262 13.04 -28.58 -0.85
N GLY A 263 12.40 -28.43 0.32
CA GLY A 263 11.52 -29.43 0.90
C GLY A 263 10.24 -29.66 0.10
N ILE A 264 9.56 -30.77 0.40
CA ILE A 264 8.26 -31.13 -0.19
C ILE A 264 7.24 -29.99 -0.03
N THR A 265 7.24 -29.33 1.12
CA THR A 265 6.37 -28.18 1.40
C THR A 265 6.61 -27.03 0.43
N GLY A 266 7.88 -26.65 0.19
CA GLY A 266 8.23 -25.61 -0.77
C GLY A 266 7.81 -25.97 -2.20
N ALA A 267 8.05 -27.20 -2.64
CA ALA A 267 7.62 -27.70 -3.94
C ALA A 267 6.09 -27.65 -4.11
N LEU A 268 5.32 -28.06 -3.09
CA LEU A 268 3.87 -27.99 -3.09
C LEU A 268 3.37 -26.54 -3.16
N LEU A 269 3.96 -25.63 -2.39
CA LEU A 269 3.59 -24.21 -2.39
C LEU A 269 3.86 -23.55 -3.75
N ILE A 270 4.99 -23.85 -4.38
CA ILE A 270 5.31 -23.37 -5.72
C ILE A 270 4.31 -23.93 -6.73
N GLY A 271 4.05 -25.24 -6.72
CA GLY A 271 3.10 -25.89 -7.63
C GLY A 271 1.69 -25.31 -7.52
N LEU A 272 1.16 -25.20 -6.29
CA LEU A 272 -0.13 -24.56 -6.02
C LEU A 272 -0.13 -23.09 -6.45
N GLY A 273 0.98 -22.38 -6.23
CA GLY A 273 1.16 -21.00 -6.63
C GLY A 273 1.06 -20.82 -8.15
N VAL A 274 1.72 -21.68 -8.92
CA VAL A 274 1.67 -21.67 -10.40
C VAL A 274 0.25 -21.90 -10.89
N VAL A 275 -0.42 -22.92 -10.35
CA VAL A 275 -1.81 -23.25 -10.71
C VAL A 275 -2.75 -22.08 -10.40
N ALA A 276 -2.62 -21.46 -9.22
CA ALA A 276 -3.45 -20.31 -8.83
C ALA A 276 -3.20 -19.09 -9.75
N ALA A 277 -1.94 -18.74 -10.00
CA ALA A 277 -1.59 -17.61 -10.87
C ALA A 277 -2.05 -17.83 -12.31
N ALA A 278 -1.83 -19.03 -12.86
CA ALA A 278 -2.31 -19.41 -14.19
C ALA A 278 -3.84 -19.38 -14.28
N SER A 279 -4.55 -19.86 -13.26
CA SER A 279 -6.02 -19.81 -13.19
C SER A 279 -6.53 -18.37 -13.17
N GLY A 280 -5.87 -17.48 -12.44
CA GLY A 280 -6.22 -16.06 -12.40
C GLY A 280 -5.99 -15.36 -13.75
N LEU A 281 -4.88 -15.65 -14.44
CA LEU A 281 -4.63 -15.17 -15.80
C LEU A 281 -5.65 -15.73 -16.81
N TRP A 282 -6.03 -17.00 -16.66
CA TRP A 282 -7.03 -17.64 -17.51
C TRP A 282 -8.41 -16.98 -17.40
N LEU A 283 -8.83 -16.60 -16.18
CA LEU A 283 -10.07 -15.84 -15.98
C LEU A 283 -10.05 -14.47 -16.69
N ARG A 284 -8.86 -13.91 -16.95
CA ARG A 284 -8.68 -12.63 -17.66
C ARG A 284 -8.58 -12.75 -19.17
N ARG A 285 -8.51 -13.97 -19.74
CA ARG A 285 -8.39 -14.20 -21.19
C ARG A 285 -9.49 -13.51 -22.02
N THR A 286 -10.68 -13.33 -21.43
CA THR A 286 -11.82 -12.66 -22.06
C THR A 286 -11.56 -11.18 -22.30
N ASN A 287 -10.63 -10.57 -21.57
CA ASN A 287 -10.21 -9.17 -21.76
C ASN A 287 -9.30 -9.00 -22.97
N TRP A 288 -8.57 -10.05 -23.35
CA TRP A 288 -7.58 -10.01 -24.42
C TRP A 288 -8.17 -10.50 -25.75
N PHE A 289 -9.07 -11.47 -25.70
CA PHE A 289 -9.60 -12.15 -26.89
C PHE A 289 -11.13 -12.04 -27.05
N GLY A 290 -11.83 -11.43 -26.10
CA GLY A 290 -13.30 -11.34 -26.11
C GLY A 290 -13.85 -10.17 -26.93
N LYS A 291 -15.01 -10.37 -27.56
CA LYS A 291 -15.82 -9.29 -28.15
C LYS A 291 -16.60 -8.47 -27.10
N LYS A 292 -16.64 -8.93 -25.84
CA LYS A 292 -17.34 -8.25 -24.73
C LYS A 292 -16.51 -7.07 -24.23
N LYS A 293 -17.12 -5.88 -24.18
CA LYS A 293 -16.50 -4.65 -23.68
C LYS A 293 -16.45 -4.52 -22.15
N SER A 294 -17.02 -5.47 -21.40
CA SER A 294 -17.05 -5.42 -19.93
C SER A 294 -16.92 -6.79 -19.28
N VAL A 295 -16.04 -6.87 -18.28
CA VAL A 295 -15.89 -8.00 -17.36
C VAL A 295 -16.97 -7.93 -16.29
N GLU A 296 -17.53 -9.08 -15.89
CA GLU A 296 -18.32 -9.15 -14.66
C GLU A 296 -17.42 -8.84 -13.47
N GLY A 297 -17.81 -7.88 -12.61
CA GLY A 297 -16.94 -7.38 -11.53
C GLY A 297 -16.34 -8.47 -10.62
N TRP A 298 -17.06 -9.58 -10.43
CA TRP A 298 -16.58 -10.72 -9.64
C TRP A 298 -15.38 -11.43 -10.28
N GLN A 299 -15.33 -11.55 -11.63
CA GLN A 299 -14.23 -12.21 -12.34
C GLN A 299 -12.94 -11.39 -12.26
N ALA A 300 -13.06 -10.06 -12.34
CA ALA A 300 -11.92 -9.15 -12.18
C ALA A 300 -11.32 -9.23 -10.77
N ASN A 301 -12.17 -9.37 -9.75
CA ASN A 301 -11.70 -9.56 -8.38
C ASN A 301 -11.06 -10.93 -8.19
N ALA A 302 -11.67 -12.00 -8.73
CA ALA A 302 -11.21 -13.38 -8.54
C ALA A 302 -9.87 -13.61 -9.21
N SER A 303 -9.70 -13.09 -10.41
CA SER A 303 -8.43 -13.18 -11.12
C SER A 303 -7.29 -12.49 -10.37
N SER A 304 -7.52 -11.28 -9.86
CA SER A 304 -6.49 -10.49 -9.17
C SER A 304 -6.08 -11.14 -7.85
N THR A 305 -7.03 -11.68 -7.08
CA THR A 305 -6.73 -12.39 -5.82
C THR A 305 -6.02 -13.71 -6.06
N LEU A 306 -6.41 -14.47 -7.09
CA LEU A 306 -5.73 -15.72 -7.46
C LEU A 306 -4.28 -15.49 -7.90
N ILE A 307 -4.03 -14.45 -8.70
CA ILE A 307 -2.67 -14.07 -9.12
C ILE A 307 -1.83 -13.66 -7.91
N ALA A 308 -2.33 -12.75 -7.07
CA ALA A 308 -1.59 -12.28 -5.90
C ALA A 308 -1.30 -13.41 -4.90
N TYR A 309 -2.29 -14.27 -4.61
CA TYR A 309 -2.12 -15.42 -3.74
C TYR A 309 -1.16 -16.46 -4.33
N GLY A 310 -1.24 -16.69 -5.64
CA GLY A 310 -0.35 -17.60 -6.35
C GLY A 310 1.12 -17.15 -6.29
N LEU A 311 1.39 -15.87 -6.55
CA LEU A 311 2.73 -15.29 -6.42
C LEU A 311 3.22 -15.33 -4.96
N ALA A 312 2.35 -15.07 -3.99
CA ALA A 312 2.70 -15.18 -2.57
C ALA A 312 3.08 -16.62 -2.17
N ALA A 313 2.35 -17.63 -2.67
CA ALA A 313 2.66 -19.03 -2.40
C ALA A 313 4.03 -19.43 -2.97
N MET A 314 4.37 -18.91 -4.15
CA MET A 314 5.70 -19.14 -4.74
C MET A 314 6.84 -18.61 -3.88
N THR A 315 6.63 -17.62 -3.00
CA THR A 315 7.68 -17.17 -2.05
C THR A 315 8.09 -18.23 -1.03
N THR A 316 7.37 -19.36 -0.95
CA THR A 316 7.58 -20.45 0.01
C THR A 316 7.51 -20.05 1.48
N SER A 317 7.03 -18.84 1.79
CA SER A 317 6.87 -18.34 3.16
C SER A 317 5.41 -18.43 3.62
N PRO A 318 5.12 -19.20 4.68
CA PRO A 318 3.79 -19.22 5.29
C PRO A 318 3.36 -17.83 5.78
N LEU A 319 4.30 -17.00 6.24
CA LEU A 319 4.01 -15.67 6.76
C LEU A 319 3.63 -14.69 5.63
N VAL A 320 4.37 -14.72 4.51
CA VAL A 320 4.01 -13.94 3.32
C VAL A 320 2.66 -14.39 2.79
N LEU A 321 2.45 -15.69 2.64
CA LEU A 321 1.20 -16.27 2.15
C LEU A 321 0.01 -15.88 3.02
N ALA A 322 0.14 -15.96 4.35
CA ALA A 322 -0.90 -15.54 5.28
C ALA A 322 -1.21 -14.04 5.17
N SER A 323 -0.18 -13.18 5.14
CA SER A 323 -0.36 -11.73 5.02
C SER A 323 -1.09 -11.34 3.73
N VAL A 324 -0.68 -11.91 2.58
CA VAL A 324 -1.30 -11.66 1.27
C VAL A 324 -2.70 -12.29 1.22
N GLY A 325 -2.90 -13.45 1.83
CA GLY A 325 -4.23 -14.09 1.95
C GLY A 325 -5.24 -13.17 2.63
N PHE A 326 -4.88 -12.57 3.76
CA PHE A 326 -5.73 -11.58 4.43
C PHE A 326 -5.94 -10.31 3.58
N ALA A 327 -4.92 -9.81 2.88
CA ALA A 327 -5.09 -8.68 1.95
C ALA A 327 -6.04 -9.02 0.79
N CYS A 328 -5.96 -10.22 0.23
CA CYS A 328 -6.86 -10.73 -0.79
C CYS A 328 -8.31 -10.85 -0.29
N LEU A 329 -8.51 -11.33 0.94
CA LEU A 329 -9.83 -11.37 1.58
C LEU A 329 -10.41 -9.97 1.78
N ALA A 330 -9.60 -9.03 2.26
CA ALA A 330 -10.03 -7.63 2.42
C ALA A 330 -10.44 -7.00 1.08
N PHE A 331 -9.67 -7.27 0.03
CA PHE A 331 -9.98 -6.82 -1.33
C PHE A 331 -11.29 -7.45 -1.85
N TRP A 332 -11.49 -8.75 -1.63
CA TRP A 332 -12.68 -9.48 -2.04
C TRP A 332 -13.95 -8.95 -1.36
N CYS A 333 -13.92 -8.72 -0.05
CA CYS A 333 -15.05 -8.20 0.70
C CYS A 333 -15.49 -6.81 0.21
N ASN A 334 -14.56 -5.97 -0.25
CA ASN A 334 -14.93 -4.65 -0.77
C ASN A 334 -15.52 -4.73 -2.20
N GLY A 335 -15.06 -5.69 -2.99
CA GLY A 335 -15.47 -5.87 -4.38
C GLY A 335 -16.91 -6.36 -4.58
N THR A 336 -17.54 -6.96 -3.57
CA THR A 336 -18.93 -7.45 -3.63
C THR A 336 -19.98 -6.34 -3.47
N GLY A 337 -19.57 -5.14 -3.02
CA GLY A 337 -20.47 -4.00 -2.78
C GLY A 337 -20.59 -3.01 -3.94
N ALA A 338 -19.62 -2.97 -4.85
CA ALA A 338 -19.52 -2.00 -5.95
C ALA A 338 -20.10 -2.56 -7.25
N SER A 339 -21.41 -2.80 -7.28
CA SER A 339 -22.14 -2.78 -8.55
C SER A 339 -22.45 -1.31 -8.86
N GLU A 340 -21.49 -0.56 -9.39
CA GLU A 340 -21.77 0.84 -9.75
C GLU A 340 -20.90 1.33 -10.92
N LYS A 341 -21.60 1.64 -12.01
CA LYS A 341 -21.19 2.40 -13.20
C LYS A 341 -19.74 2.18 -13.64
N GLN A 342 -19.56 1.08 -14.35
CA GLN A 342 -18.45 0.93 -15.27
C GLN A 342 -18.57 2.05 -16.31
N ASN A 343 -17.76 3.10 -16.12
CA ASN A 343 -17.55 4.09 -17.14
C ASN A 343 -17.13 3.35 -18.41
N GLN A 344 -17.52 3.83 -19.59
CA GLN A 344 -17.01 3.31 -20.86
C GLN A 344 -15.52 3.65 -20.94
N ASP A 345 -14.68 2.90 -20.23
CA ASP A 345 -13.24 3.00 -20.33
C ASP A 345 -12.89 2.72 -21.78
N SER A 346 -12.13 3.64 -22.39
CA SER A 346 -11.67 3.45 -23.75
C SER A 346 -10.90 2.13 -23.84
N HIS A 347 -11.03 1.42 -24.97
CA HIS A 347 -10.31 0.16 -25.19
C HIS A 347 -8.80 0.31 -24.93
N ALA A 348 -8.22 1.47 -25.26
CA ALA A 348 -6.83 1.80 -24.97
C ALA A 348 -6.48 1.75 -23.47
N TRP A 349 -7.37 2.27 -22.62
CA TRP A 349 -7.16 2.30 -21.17
C TRP A 349 -7.25 0.90 -20.54
N LEU A 350 -8.20 0.09 -21.03
CA LEU A 350 -8.30 -1.32 -20.64
C LEU A 350 -7.03 -2.09 -21.02
N MET A 351 -6.56 -1.94 -22.26
CA MET A 351 -5.34 -2.60 -22.73
C MET A 351 -4.11 -2.17 -21.93
N MET A 352 -3.96 -0.88 -21.63
CA MET A 352 -2.88 -0.36 -20.80
C MET A 352 -2.89 -1.00 -19.41
N ARG A 353 -4.06 -1.10 -18.76
CA ARG A 353 -4.20 -1.74 -17.44
C ARG A 353 -3.81 -3.22 -17.46
N GLU A 354 -4.25 -3.96 -18.49
CA GLU A 354 -3.87 -5.36 -18.65
C GLU A 354 -2.38 -5.53 -18.95
N SER A 355 -1.78 -4.65 -19.76
CA SER A 355 -0.34 -4.65 -20.01
C SER A 355 0.47 -4.38 -18.75
N VAL A 356 0.05 -3.42 -17.92
CA VAL A 356 0.68 -3.13 -16.62
C VAL A 356 0.60 -4.33 -15.69
N LEU A 357 -0.56 -5.00 -15.63
CA LEU A 357 -0.72 -6.21 -14.81
C LEU A 357 0.18 -7.35 -15.30
N LEU A 358 0.18 -7.64 -16.60
CA LEU A 358 1.02 -8.68 -17.18
C LEU A 358 2.50 -8.39 -16.97
N GLY A 359 2.93 -7.14 -17.19
CA GLY A 359 4.30 -6.71 -16.92
C GLY A 359 4.66 -6.87 -15.44
N GLY A 360 3.75 -6.52 -14.52
CA GLY A 360 3.95 -6.73 -13.09
C GLY A 360 4.06 -8.20 -12.69
N VAL A 361 3.23 -9.08 -13.27
CA VAL A 361 3.31 -10.53 -13.04
C VAL A 361 4.63 -11.10 -13.57
N LEU A 362 5.03 -10.72 -14.79
CA LEU A 362 6.30 -11.14 -15.37
C LEU A 362 7.50 -10.69 -14.53
N LEU A 363 7.49 -9.43 -14.07
CA LEU A 363 8.52 -8.92 -13.17
C LEU A 363 8.55 -9.69 -11.85
N ALA A 364 7.40 -9.99 -11.26
CA ALA A 364 7.32 -10.78 -10.04
C ALA A 364 7.87 -12.20 -10.23
N LEU A 365 7.56 -12.85 -11.36
CA LEU A 365 8.09 -14.16 -11.71
C LEU A 365 9.61 -14.12 -11.93
N LEU A 366 10.12 -13.08 -12.59
CA LEU A 366 11.57 -12.86 -12.76
C LEU A 366 12.26 -12.74 -11.40
N ILE A 367 11.72 -11.93 -10.49
CA ILE A 367 12.25 -11.79 -9.13
C ILE A 367 12.16 -13.11 -8.34
N LEU A 368 11.08 -13.86 -8.50
CA LEU A 368 10.92 -15.18 -7.88
C LEU A 368 11.87 -16.24 -8.44
N TYR A 369 12.37 -16.06 -9.67
CA TYR A 369 13.28 -17.00 -10.33
C TYR A 369 14.75 -16.62 -10.10
N ASP A 370 15.13 -15.40 -10.48
CA ASP A 370 16.53 -14.92 -10.45
C ASP A 370 16.90 -14.15 -9.18
N GLY A 371 15.90 -13.57 -8.49
CA GLY A 371 16.13 -12.66 -7.37
C GLY A 371 16.32 -13.34 -6.02
N ARG A 372 16.14 -14.67 -5.92
CA ARG A 372 16.10 -15.36 -4.62
C ARG A 372 17.43 -15.38 -3.90
N GLY A 373 17.40 -14.95 -2.64
CA GLY A 373 18.57 -14.93 -1.75
C GLY A 373 19.76 -14.12 -2.27
N VAL A 374 19.52 -13.17 -3.18
CA VAL A 374 20.55 -12.25 -3.70
C VAL A 374 21.03 -11.29 -2.63
N LEU A 375 20.15 -10.92 -1.68
CA LEU A 375 20.48 -10.02 -0.59
C LEU A 375 21.00 -10.79 0.62
N PRO A 376 22.21 -10.48 1.12
CA PRO A 376 22.85 -11.20 2.24
C PRO A 376 22.30 -10.71 3.58
N PHE A 377 20.98 -10.83 3.78
CA PHE A 377 20.29 -10.39 5.00
C PHE A 377 19.98 -11.55 5.95
N GLN A 378 20.60 -12.72 5.74
CA GLN A 378 20.50 -13.91 6.59
C GLN A 378 21.66 -14.02 7.57
#